data_AF-A0A2G2W7W7-F1
#
_entry.id   AF-A0A2G2W7W7-F1
#
_cell.length_a   1.000
_cell.length_b   1.000
_cell.length_c   1.000
_cell.angle_alpha   90.00
_cell.angle_beta   90.00
_cell.angle_gamma   90.00
#
_symmetry.space_group_name_H-M   'P 1'
#
loop_
_entity.id
_entity.type
_entity.pdbx_description
1 polymer ?
#
loop_
_entity_poly.entity_id
_entity_poly.type
_entity_poly.pdbx_seq_one_letter_code
_entity_poly.pdbx_strand_id
1 'polypeptide(L)'
;MESAAERRLKAIQSHLVPADDDGSLSSIRSNPTAGEFLLGQGFSVVLPEKLQTGKWNVYRSARSPLKLVTRFPDHPEIGTVHDIFVNSVQTFQDYKYLGSRIRVDGTVGEYKWMTYGEAGTARTAIGSGLHYYGLQPVSLFDSDKCTIVLQ
;
A
#
# COMPACT_ATOMS: atom_id res chain seq x y z
N MET A 1 -31.30 -8.16 15.05
CA MET A 1 -30.69 -6.92 14.52
C MET A 1 -29.24 -7.26 14.20
N GLU A 2 -28.84 -7.21 12.93
CA GLU A 2 -27.48 -7.58 12.49
C GLU A 2 -26.45 -6.61 13.11
N SER A 3 -25.37 -7.16 13.68
CA SER A 3 -24.32 -6.36 14.30
C SER A 3 -23.57 -5.51 13.26
N ALA A 4 -22.86 -4.48 13.70
CA ALA A 4 -22.06 -3.64 12.79
C ALA A 4 -20.94 -4.44 12.10
N ALA A 5 -20.41 -5.47 12.76
CA ALA A 5 -19.39 -6.34 12.19
C ALA A 5 -19.95 -7.24 11.07
N GLU A 6 -21.11 -7.86 11.30
CA GLU A 6 -21.79 -8.71 10.31
C GLU A 6 -22.16 -7.94 9.05
N ARG A 7 -22.68 -6.71 9.19
CA ARG A 7 -22.99 -5.83 8.04
C ARG A 7 -21.74 -5.51 7.22
N ARG A 8 -20.59 -5.27 7.87
CA ARG A 8 -19.31 -5.02 7.19
C ARG A 8 -18.83 -6.26 6.45
N LEU A 9 -18.89 -7.44 7.08
CA LEU A 9 -18.48 -8.69 6.45
C LEU A 9 -19.35 -9.01 5.23
N LYS A 10 -20.67 -8.80 5.34
CA LYS A 10 -21.61 -8.98 4.23
C LYS A 10 -21.33 -8.03 3.06
N ALA A 11 -21.02 -6.76 3.36
CA ALA A 11 -20.62 -5.80 2.35
C ALA A 11 -19.32 -6.22 1.65
N ILE A 12 -18.30 -6.65 2.41
CA ILE A 12 -17.04 -7.13 1.84
C ILE A 12 -17.28 -8.36 0.94
N GLN A 13 -18.05 -9.34 1.43
CA GLN A 13 -18.37 -10.56 0.66
C GLN A 13 -19.09 -10.24 -0.65
N SER A 14 -19.94 -9.20 -0.69
CA SER A 14 -20.63 -8.79 -1.92
C SER A 14 -19.70 -8.25 -3.02
N HIS A 15 -18.46 -7.89 -2.68
CA HIS A 15 -17.47 -7.39 -3.64
C HIS A 15 -16.53 -8.48 -4.18
N LEU A 16 -16.62 -9.71 -3.67
CA LEU A 16 -15.74 -10.82 -4.05
C LEU A 16 -16.43 -11.71 -5.08
N VAL A 17 -15.69 -12.20 -6.07
CA VAL A 17 -16.17 -13.25 -6.96
C VAL A 17 -16.18 -14.57 -6.17
N PRO A 18 -17.26 -15.37 -6.23
CA PRO A 18 -17.29 -16.68 -5.59
C PRO A 18 -16.19 -17.58 -6.17
N ALA A 19 -15.43 -18.20 -5.28
CA ALA A 19 -14.28 -19.01 -5.63
C ALA A 19 -14.73 -20.42 -6.07
N ASP A 20 -14.32 -20.89 -7.26
CA ASP A 20 -14.57 -22.28 -7.69
C ASP A 20 -13.82 -23.27 -6.80
N ASP A 21 -14.50 -24.25 -6.22
CA ASP A 21 -13.90 -25.23 -5.31
C ASP A 21 -13.01 -26.24 -6.06
N ASP A 22 -11.83 -25.79 -6.52
CA ASP A 22 -10.79 -26.68 -7.04
C ASP A 22 -9.94 -27.16 -5.86
N GLY A 23 -9.97 -28.47 -5.61
CA GLY A 23 -9.45 -29.16 -4.42
C GLY A 23 -7.92 -29.15 -4.27
N SER A 24 -7.25 -28.10 -4.74
CA SER A 24 -5.82 -27.89 -4.58
C SER A 24 -5.53 -27.21 -3.24
N LEU A 25 -4.77 -27.90 -2.39
CA LEU A 25 -4.31 -27.46 -1.06
C LEU A 25 -3.26 -26.34 -1.13
N SER A 26 -3.42 -25.34 -2.01
CA SER A 26 -2.64 -24.12 -1.92
C SER A 26 -3.15 -23.31 -0.73
N SER A 27 -2.32 -23.16 0.31
CA SER A 27 -2.68 -22.49 1.57
C SER A 27 -3.08 -21.00 1.40
N ILE A 28 -2.83 -20.40 0.23
CA ILE A 28 -3.21 -19.02 -0.09
C ILE A 28 -3.77 -18.99 -1.51
N ARG A 29 -4.99 -18.44 -1.66
CA ARG A 29 -5.70 -18.30 -2.93
C ARG A 29 -6.03 -16.84 -3.20
N SER A 30 -5.87 -16.40 -4.45
CA SER A 30 -6.37 -15.10 -4.89
C SER A 30 -7.90 -15.15 -5.02
N ASN A 31 -8.59 -14.24 -4.34
CA ASN A 31 -10.02 -14.01 -4.55
C ASN A 31 -10.16 -12.74 -5.40
N PRO A 32 -10.46 -12.85 -6.69
CA PRO A 32 -10.63 -11.67 -7.52
C PRO A 32 -11.82 -10.86 -7.01
N THR A 33 -11.64 -9.55 -6.93
CA THR A 33 -12.74 -8.61 -6.67
C THR A 33 -13.60 -8.53 -7.94
N ALA A 34 -14.91 -8.43 -7.80
CA ALA A 34 -15.85 -8.27 -8.92
C ALA A 34 -15.76 -6.90 -9.63
N GLY A 35 -14.71 -6.11 -9.35
CA GLY A 35 -14.46 -4.85 -10.02
C GLY A 35 -13.79 -5.09 -11.37
N GLU A 36 -14.43 -4.67 -12.45
CA GLU A 36 -13.78 -4.58 -13.75
C GLU A 36 -12.69 -3.52 -13.69
N PHE A 37 -11.45 -3.91 -14.00
CA PHE A 37 -10.39 -2.95 -14.26
C PHE A 37 -10.67 -2.32 -15.64
N LEU A 38 -11.21 -1.10 -15.65
CA LEU A 38 -11.42 -0.31 -16.87
C LEU A 38 -10.06 0.23 -17.39
N LEU A 39 -9.26 -0.64 -18.01
CA LEU A 39 -8.07 -0.28 -18.78
C LEU A 39 -8.53 0.37 -20.11
N GLY A 40 -9.12 1.56 -20.06
CA GLY A 40 -9.67 2.16 -21.28
C GLY A 40 -10.07 3.63 -21.22
N GLN A 41 -10.37 4.15 -20.04
CA GLN A 41 -10.63 5.58 -19.87
C GLN A 41 -9.68 6.12 -18.81
N GLY A 42 -8.69 6.89 -19.26
CA GLY A 42 -7.75 7.57 -18.40
C GLY A 42 -8.51 8.47 -17.41
N PHE A 43 -8.70 7.98 -16.18
CA PHE A 43 -9.24 8.75 -15.06
C PHE A 43 -8.29 9.84 -14.56
N SER A 44 -7.13 10.01 -15.21
CA SER A 44 -6.25 11.14 -14.96
C SER A 44 -6.84 12.40 -15.62
N VAL A 45 -7.74 13.07 -14.92
CA VAL A 45 -8.12 14.45 -15.26
C VAL A 45 -6.87 15.32 -15.07
N VAL A 46 -6.46 16.02 -16.13
CA VAL A 46 -5.41 17.03 -16.03
C VAL A 46 -5.87 18.07 -15.00
N LEU A 47 -5.18 18.14 -13.85
CA LEU A 47 -5.48 19.18 -12.87
C LEU A 47 -5.34 20.54 -13.57
N PRO A 48 -6.31 21.46 -13.42
CA PRO A 48 -6.22 22.78 -14.03
C PRO A 48 -4.91 23.45 -13.62
N GLU A 49 -4.16 23.97 -14.61
CA GLU A 49 -2.78 24.47 -14.49
C GLU A 49 -2.58 25.62 -13.49
N LYS A 50 -3.64 26.18 -12.91
CA LYS A 50 -3.57 27.28 -11.94
C LYS A 50 -3.31 26.76 -10.52
N LEU A 51 -2.16 26.11 -10.32
CA LEU A 51 -1.67 25.63 -9.03
C LEU A 51 -0.95 26.70 -8.19
N GLN A 52 -0.83 27.95 -8.68
CA GLN A 52 -0.10 29.01 -7.98
C GLN A 52 -0.89 29.70 -6.86
N THR A 53 -2.20 29.48 -6.76
CA THR A 53 -3.05 30.10 -5.74
C THR A 53 -3.94 29.05 -5.04
N GLY A 54 -3.97 29.07 -3.71
CA GLY A 54 -4.85 28.22 -2.89
C GLY A 54 -4.14 27.10 -2.11
N LYS A 55 -4.87 26.50 -1.16
CA LYS A 55 -4.44 25.33 -0.37
C LYS A 55 -4.78 24.07 -1.16
N TRP A 56 -3.76 23.41 -1.70
CA TRP A 56 -3.92 22.18 -2.51
C TRP A 56 -3.41 20.95 -1.76
N ASN A 57 -4.10 19.82 -1.93
CA ASN A 57 -3.68 18.52 -1.37
C ASN A 57 -2.73 17.75 -2.30
N VAL A 58 -2.52 18.22 -3.54
CA VAL A 58 -1.64 17.62 -4.53
C VAL A 58 -0.40 18.48 -4.67
N TYR A 59 0.73 17.98 -4.18
CA TYR A 59 2.01 18.68 -4.26
C TYR A 59 2.80 18.16 -5.46
N ARG A 60 3.15 19.05 -6.39
CA ARG A 60 4.06 18.76 -7.49
C ARG A 60 5.50 19.04 -7.04
N SER A 61 6.47 18.36 -7.65
CA SER A 61 7.87 18.67 -7.42
C SER A 61 8.14 20.14 -7.75
N ALA A 62 8.62 20.92 -6.77
CA ALA A 62 8.94 22.33 -6.98
C ALA A 62 10.04 22.51 -8.05
N ARG A 63 10.94 21.54 -8.17
CA ARG A 63 12.04 21.53 -9.16
C ARG A 63 11.59 21.06 -10.55
N SER A 64 10.45 20.38 -10.66
CA SER A 64 9.98 19.79 -11.92
C SER A 64 8.45 19.74 -11.96
N PRO A 65 7.77 20.91 -11.97
CA PRO A 65 6.32 20.98 -11.82
C PRO A 65 5.55 20.39 -13.02
N LEU A 66 6.16 20.43 -14.21
CA LEU A 66 5.55 20.01 -15.48
C LEU A 66 6.14 18.72 -16.04
N LYS A 67 7.04 18.05 -15.32
CA LYS A 67 7.75 16.86 -15.78
C LYS A 67 7.45 15.68 -14.88
N LEU A 68 7.10 14.54 -15.48
CA LEU A 68 7.07 13.28 -14.74
C LEU A 68 8.50 12.88 -14.38
N VAL A 69 8.76 12.76 -13.08
CA VAL A 69 10.06 12.39 -12.53
C VAL A 69 9.99 10.93 -12.12
N THR A 70 10.90 10.11 -12.64
CA THR A 70 10.98 8.68 -12.31
C THR A 70 11.96 8.39 -11.17
N ARG A 71 12.93 9.28 -10.94
CA ARG A 71 13.97 9.18 -9.91
C ARG A 71 14.33 10.57 -9.38
N PHE A 72 14.71 10.68 -8.13
CA PHE A 72 15.12 11.97 -7.55
C PHE A 72 16.52 12.35 -8.06
N PRO A 73 16.76 13.59 -8.51
CA PRO A 73 18.07 14.00 -9.03
C PRO A 73 19.22 13.82 -8.02
N ASP A 74 18.94 14.12 -6.75
CA ASP A 74 19.92 14.03 -5.65
C ASP A 74 20.01 12.59 -5.07
N HIS A 75 19.04 11.72 -5.42
CA HIS A 75 18.93 10.33 -4.95
C HIS A 75 18.54 9.41 -6.12
N PRO A 76 19.44 9.21 -7.10
CA PRO A 76 19.16 8.44 -8.30
C PRO A 76 18.91 6.95 -8.00
N GLU A 77 19.37 6.43 -6.88
CA GLU A 77 19.12 5.08 -6.39
C GLU A 77 17.64 4.80 -6.10
N ILE A 78 16.86 5.83 -5.76
CA ILE A 78 15.44 5.71 -5.41
C ILE A 78 14.60 5.73 -6.69
N GLY A 79 14.22 4.55 -7.19
CA GLY A 79 13.41 4.39 -8.40
C GLY A 79 12.02 3.80 -8.19
N THR A 80 11.78 3.18 -7.04
CA THR A 80 10.53 2.48 -6.72
C THR A 80 10.00 2.89 -5.34
N VAL A 81 8.72 2.61 -5.09
CA VAL A 81 8.14 2.77 -3.73
C VAL A 81 8.87 1.90 -2.71
N HIS A 82 9.37 0.74 -3.15
CA HIS A 82 10.21 -0.10 -2.30
C HIS A 82 11.50 0.62 -1.89
N ASP A 83 12.20 1.22 -2.85
CA ASP A 83 13.44 1.96 -2.58
C ASP A 83 13.19 3.15 -1.66
N ILE A 84 12.06 3.85 -1.81
CA ILE A 84 11.66 4.94 -0.90
C ILE A 84 11.56 4.41 0.53
N PHE A 85 10.91 3.26 0.72
CA PHE A 85 10.76 2.64 2.03
C PHE A 85 12.11 2.20 2.60
N VAL A 86 12.92 1.50 1.82
CA VAL A 86 14.25 1.01 2.25
C VAL A 86 15.15 2.18 2.65
N ASN A 87 15.20 3.22 1.82
CA ASN A 87 15.97 4.43 2.11
C ASN A 87 15.46 5.13 3.39
N SER A 88 14.15 5.18 3.60
CA SER A 88 13.55 5.76 4.81
C SER A 88 13.91 4.95 6.06
N VAL A 89 13.89 3.61 5.99
CA VAL A 89 14.29 2.74 7.10
C VAL A 89 15.77 2.92 7.44
N GLN A 90 16.64 3.00 6.42
CA GLN A 90 18.07 3.21 6.62
C GLN A 90 18.38 4.59 7.21
N THR A 91 17.70 5.63 6.74
CA THR A 91 18.02 7.02 7.13
C THR A 91 17.40 7.39 8.49
N PHE A 92 16.20 6.90 8.79
CA PHE A 92 15.40 7.35 9.93
C PHE A 92 15.06 6.22 10.91
N GLN A 93 15.92 5.20 11.00
CA GLN A 93 15.68 3.95 11.73
C GLN A 93 15.04 4.16 13.11
N ASP A 94 15.54 5.10 13.91
CA ASP A 94 15.11 5.32 15.29
C ASP A 94 13.95 6.33 15.43
N TYR A 95 13.46 6.89 14.33
CA TYR A 95 12.37 7.86 14.35
C TYR A 95 11.01 7.16 14.40
N LYS A 96 10.05 7.78 15.07
CA LYS A 96 8.65 7.32 15.14
C LYS A 96 8.03 7.29 13.73
N TYR A 97 7.44 6.16 13.36
CA TYR A 97 6.84 5.95 12.04
C TYR A 97 5.35 5.62 12.14
N LEU A 98 4.98 4.50 12.76
CA LEU A 98 3.57 4.07 12.87
C LEU A 98 3.05 4.21 14.29
N GLY A 99 2.02 5.03 14.47
CA GLY A 99 1.35 5.21 15.76
C GLY A 99 0.05 4.40 15.84
N SER A 100 -0.11 3.58 16.88
CA SER A 100 -1.34 2.85 17.17
C SER A 100 -1.92 3.30 18.51
N ARG A 101 -3.24 3.43 18.60
CA ARG A 101 -3.94 3.67 19.87
C ARG A 101 -4.53 2.36 20.36
N ILE A 102 -4.14 1.96 21.56
CA ILE A 102 -4.71 0.79 22.22
C ILE A 102 -5.89 1.27 23.07
N ARG A 103 -7.06 0.62 22.89
CA ARG A 103 -8.22 0.84 23.75
C ARG A 103 -8.22 -0.25 24.82
N VAL A 104 -7.74 0.07 26.01
CA VAL A 104 -7.95 -0.76 27.19
C VAL A 104 -9.22 -0.19 27.85
N ASP A 105 -10.25 -1.02 28.02
CA ASP A 105 -11.49 -0.66 28.72
C ASP A 105 -12.35 0.45 28.06
N GLY A 106 -12.38 0.48 26.72
CA GLY A 106 -13.26 1.38 25.96
C GLY A 106 -12.84 2.85 25.93
N THR A 107 -11.81 3.22 26.70
CA THR A 107 -11.18 4.55 26.64
C THR A 107 -10.01 4.55 25.66
N VAL A 108 -9.77 5.71 25.03
CA VAL A 108 -8.73 5.86 24.03
C VAL A 108 -7.41 6.18 24.73
N GLY A 109 -6.51 5.20 24.79
CA GLY A 109 -5.17 5.38 25.39
C GLY A 109 -4.21 6.22 24.53
N GLU A 110 -3.02 6.40 25.09
CA GLU A 110 -1.88 7.07 24.44
C GLU A 110 -1.42 6.33 23.17
N TYR A 111 -0.77 7.07 22.27
CA TYR A 111 -0.16 6.47 21.09
C TYR A 111 1.05 5.62 21.47
N LYS A 112 1.01 4.34 21.12
CA LYS A 112 2.19 3.51 21.03
C LYS A 112 2.79 3.67 19.63
N TRP A 113 4.06 4.04 19.57
CA TRP A 113 4.77 4.25 18.32
C TRP A 113 5.68 3.07 18.00
N MET A 114 5.74 2.72 16.73
CA MET A 114 6.72 1.84 16.12
C MET A 114 7.71 2.71 15.34
N THR A 115 9.01 2.42 15.44
CA THR A 115 10.04 3.14 14.67
C THR A 115 10.11 2.67 13.23
N TYR A 116 10.82 3.41 12.37
CA TYR A 116 11.09 2.95 11.00
C TYR A 116 11.85 1.63 10.99
N GLY A 117 12.83 1.44 11.88
CA GLY A 117 13.60 0.19 11.99
C GLY A 117 12.74 -1.01 12.40
N GLU A 118 11.86 -0.83 13.39
CA GLU A 118 10.92 -1.86 13.82
C GLU A 118 9.94 -2.22 12.71
N ALA A 119 9.41 -1.23 11.99
CA ALA A 119 8.53 -1.47 10.85
C ALA A 119 9.26 -2.15 9.69
N GLY A 120 10.52 -1.82 9.45
CA GLY A 120 11.38 -2.50 8.49
C GLY A 120 11.54 -3.99 8.83
N THR A 121 11.83 -4.29 10.10
CA THR A 121 11.95 -5.66 10.61
C THR A 121 10.63 -6.44 10.46
N ALA A 122 9.51 -5.82 10.84
CA ALA A 122 8.18 -6.43 10.70
C ALA A 122 7.82 -6.71 9.23
N ARG A 123 8.12 -5.77 8.32
CA ARG A 123 7.92 -5.95 6.88
C ARG A 123 8.72 -7.14 6.34
N THR A 124 9.99 -7.28 6.74
CA THR A 124 10.84 -8.40 6.32
C THR A 124 10.32 -9.73 6.86
N ALA A 125 9.89 -9.78 8.11
CA ALA A 125 9.29 -10.99 8.69
C ALA A 125 8.00 -11.41 7.95
N ILE A 126 7.14 -10.46 7.60
CA ILE A 126 5.94 -10.74 6.80
C ILE A 126 6.33 -11.20 5.40
N GLY A 127 7.21 -10.46 4.71
CA GLY A 127 7.62 -10.77 3.34
C GLY A 127 8.26 -12.15 3.21
N SER A 128 9.14 -12.52 4.14
CA SER A 128 9.75 -13.86 4.18
C SER A 128 8.73 -14.96 4.47
N GLY A 129 7.75 -14.71 5.35
CA GLY A 129 6.63 -15.62 5.58
C GLY A 129 5.79 -15.83 4.31
N LEU A 130 5.39 -14.75 3.64
CA LEU A 130 4.63 -14.83 2.39
C LEU A 130 5.40 -15.61 1.31
N HIS A 131 6.70 -15.33 1.18
CA HIS A 131 7.58 -16.04 0.25
C HIS A 131 7.66 -17.54 0.58
N TYR A 132 7.80 -17.90 1.86
CA TYR A 132 7.79 -19.29 2.31
C TYR A 132 6.49 -20.02 1.93
N TYR A 133 5.35 -19.34 1.98
CA TYR A 133 4.05 -19.88 1.54
C TYR A 133 3.83 -19.82 0.01
N GLY A 134 4.87 -19.54 -0.77
CA GLY A 134 4.82 -19.60 -2.23
C GLY A 134 4.23 -18.36 -2.90
N LEU A 135 4.01 -17.26 -2.17
CA LEU A 135 3.59 -16.01 -2.78
C LEU A 135 4.78 -15.33 -3.46
N GLN A 136 4.62 -15.06 -4.74
CA GLN A 136 5.62 -14.35 -5.54
C GLN A 136 5.23 -12.86 -5.69
N PRO A 137 6.20 -11.96 -5.87
CA PRO A 137 5.97 -10.50 -5.95
C PRO A 137 5.02 -10.00 -7.05
N VAL A 138 4.46 -10.88 -7.88
CA VAL A 138 3.59 -10.57 -9.02
C VAL A 138 2.15 -11.04 -8.80
N SER A 139 1.85 -11.87 -7.80
CA SER A 139 0.51 -12.48 -7.64
C SER A 139 -0.56 -11.57 -7.00
N LEU A 140 -0.25 -10.29 -6.75
CA LEU A 140 -1.21 -9.35 -6.13
C LEU A 140 -1.51 -8.09 -6.95
N PHE A 141 -0.83 -7.86 -8.08
CA PHE A 141 -1.08 -6.70 -8.94
C PHE A 141 -0.87 -7.05 -10.40
N ASP A 142 -1.96 -7.41 -11.07
CA ASP A 142 -2.03 -7.31 -12.53
C ASP A 142 -2.32 -5.86 -12.91
N SER A 143 -1.25 -5.08 -13.04
CA SER A 143 -1.19 -3.80 -13.72
C SER A 143 0.27 -3.36 -13.76
N ASP A 144 0.93 -3.73 -14.85
CA ASP A 144 2.18 -3.29 -15.50
C ASP A 144 3.12 -2.18 -14.94
N LYS A 145 2.90 -1.51 -13.80
CA LYS A 145 3.78 -0.44 -13.29
C LYS A 145 3.88 -0.32 -11.77
N CYS A 146 3.89 -1.41 -11.02
CA CYS A 146 4.35 -1.37 -9.62
C CYS A 146 5.16 -2.60 -9.26
N THR A 147 6.36 -2.69 -9.81
CA THR A 147 7.33 -3.72 -9.42
C THR A 147 7.84 -3.40 -8.02
N ILE A 148 7.34 -4.11 -7.01
CA ILE A 148 8.06 -4.31 -5.75
C ILE A 148 8.95 -5.52 -5.99
N VAL A 149 10.17 -5.28 -6.45
CA VAL A 149 11.23 -6.31 -6.39
C VAL A 149 11.74 -6.30 -4.96
N LEU A 150 11.57 -7.40 -4.24
CA LEU A 150 12.38 -7.70 -3.07
C LEU A 150 13.62 -8.45 -3.59
N GLN A 151 14.79 -7.80 -3.52
CA GLN A 151 16.09 -8.47 -3.52
C GLN A 151 16.83 -8.05 -2.25
#